data_AF-A0A963JEX4-F1
#
_entry.id   AF-A0A963JEX4-F1
#
_cell.length_a   1.000
_cell.length_b   1.000
_cell.length_c   1.000
_cell.angle_alpha   90.00
_cell.angle_beta   90.00
_cell.angle_gamma   90.00
#
_symmetry.space_group_name_H-M   'P 1'
#
loop_
_entity.id
_entity.type
_entity.pdbx_description
1 polymer ?
#
loop_
_entity_poly.entity_id
_entity_poly.type
_entity_poly.pdbx_seq_one_letter_code
_entity_poly.pdbx_strand_id
1 'polypeptide(L)'
;AASANVVAAVANSGLGALFAPGTDTGKGWKETRLKPEFFREPDKVRQIGSNFVQQANRMQQVAAGGDKAAIAAQFQELGKACKACHDNYRRDE
;
A
#
# COMPACT_ATOMS: atom_id res chain seq x y z
N ALA A 1 -14.96 4.56 10.39
CA ALA A 1 -15.30 5.03 9.03
C ALA A 1 -14.28 6.00 8.43
N ALA A 2 -14.20 7.26 8.89
CA ALA A 2 -13.41 8.32 8.23
C ALA A 2 -11.96 7.93 7.89
N SER A 3 -11.20 7.35 8.83
CA SER A 3 -9.81 6.94 8.58
C SER A 3 -9.69 5.88 7.48
N ALA A 4 -10.64 4.94 7.39
CA ALA A 4 -10.64 3.91 6.35
C ALA A 4 -10.91 4.52 4.95
N ASN A 5 -11.73 5.58 4.89
CA ASN A 5 -11.96 6.31 3.64
C ASN A 5 -10.67 6.96 3.12
N VAL A 6 -9.84 7.52 4.01
CA VAL A 6 -8.55 8.11 3.62
C VAL A 6 -7.62 7.04 3.04
N VAL A 7 -7.51 5.88 3.69
CA VAL A 7 -6.68 4.78 3.19
C VAL A 7 -7.14 4.32 1.81
N ALA A 8 -8.45 4.12 1.63
CA ALA A 8 -9.00 3.73 0.34
C ALA A 8 -8.77 4.81 -0.74
N ALA A 9 -8.97 6.09 -0.42
CA ALA A 9 -8.71 7.18 -1.36
C ALA A 9 -7.25 7.21 -1.83
N VAL A 10 -6.30 7.07 -0.90
CA VAL A 10 -4.87 7.02 -1.23
C VAL A 10 -4.55 5.77 -2.07
N ALA A 11 -5.09 4.61 -1.71
CA ALA A 11 -4.88 3.37 -2.48
C ALA A 11 -5.36 3.50 -3.93
N ASN A 12 -6.48 4.18 -4.17
CA ASN A 12 -7.06 4.38 -5.50
C ASN A 12 -6.55 5.65 -6.23
N SER A 13 -5.57 6.37 -5.69
CA SER A 13 -5.11 7.67 -6.24
C SER A 13 -4.22 7.56 -7.48
N GLY A 14 -3.87 6.35 -7.92
CA GLY A 14 -2.94 6.15 -9.03
C GLY A 14 -1.47 6.30 -8.62
N LEU A 15 -1.10 5.86 -7.40
CA LEU A 15 0.27 5.94 -6.85
C LEU A 15 1.37 5.43 -7.80
N GLY A 16 1.05 4.51 -8.72
CA GLY A 16 2.00 4.00 -9.71
C GLY A 16 2.67 5.10 -10.55
N ALA A 17 2.00 6.23 -10.78
CA ALA A 17 2.55 7.36 -11.51
C ALA A 17 3.75 8.03 -10.80
N LEU A 18 3.94 7.78 -9.51
CA LEU A 18 5.04 8.33 -8.71
C LEU A 18 6.34 7.52 -8.81
N PHE A 19 6.31 6.35 -9.44
CA PHE A 19 7.45 5.43 -9.52
C PHE A 19 8.06 5.42 -10.93
N ALA A 20 8.52 6.59 -11.39
CA ALA A 20 9.29 6.68 -12.64
C ALA A 20 10.72 6.08 -12.47
N PRO A 21 11.37 5.59 -13.53
CA PRO A 21 12.76 5.13 -13.46
C PRO A 21 13.70 6.17 -12.85
N GLY A 22 14.63 5.75 -11.99
CA GLY A 22 15.59 6.61 -11.29
C GLY A 22 15.08 7.17 -9.96
N THR A 23 13.80 7.00 -9.63
CA THR A 23 13.24 7.42 -8.32
C THR A 23 13.69 6.53 -7.16
N ASP A 24 14.35 5.39 -7.43
CA ASP A 24 15.06 4.52 -6.47
C ASP A 24 16.45 5.04 -6.07
N THR A 25 16.92 6.11 -6.71
CA THR A 25 18.13 6.84 -6.31
C THR A 25 17.86 8.33 -6.01
N GLY A 26 16.60 8.75 -6.09
CA GLY A 26 16.21 10.15 -5.88
C GLY A 26 16.14 10.56 -4.41
N LYS A 27 16.10 11.88 -4.19
CA LYS A 27 15.86 12.50 -2.90
C LYS A 27 14.60 13.34 -2.95
N GLY A 28 13.63 13.01 -2.11
CA GLY A 28 12.45 13.84 -1.85
C GLY A 28 12.69 14.67 -0.59
N TRP A 29 11.83 14.51 0.42
CA TRP A 29 12.08 15.05 1.76
C TRP A 29 13.25 14.37 2.48
N LYS A 30 13.54 13.12 2.08
CA LYS A 30 14.70 12.32 2.48
C LYS A 30 15.18 11.49 1.31
N GLU A 31 16.32 10.83 1.48
CA GLU A 31 16.78 9.81 0.53
C GLU A 31 15.69 8.74 0.35
N THR A 32 15.46 8.33 -0.89
CA THR A 32 14.47 7.30 -1.19
C THR A 32 14.84 5.98 -0.52
N ARG A 33 13.81 5.29 -0.01
CA ARG A 33 13.92 3.92 0.54
C ARG A 33 13.45 2.87 -0.44
N LEU A 34 13.11 3.27 -1.66
CA LEU A 34 12.72 2.34 -2.71
C LEU A 34 13.92 1.46 -3.07
N LYS A 35 13.70 0.15 -3.06
CA LYS A 35 14.68 -0.84 -3.50
C LYS A 35 14.62 -1.00 -5.03
N PRO A 36 15.76 -1.13 -5.74
CA PRO A 36 15.78 -1.27 -7.20
C PRO A 36 15.04 -2.51 -7.72
N GLU A 37 14.89 -3.54 -6.88
CA GLU A 37 14.11 -4.74 -7.17
C GLU A 37 12.66 -4.42 -7.56
N PHE A 38 12.10 -3.30 -7.08
CA PHE A 38 10.77 -2.84 -7.48
C PHE A 38 10.63 -2.71 -9.00
N PHE A 39 11.65 -2.19 -9.68
CA PHE A 39 11.63 -2.01 -11.14
C PHE A 39 11.95 -3.30 -11.91
N ARG A 40 12.52 -4.30 -11.24
CA ARG A 40 12.87 -5.60 -11.84
C ARG A 40 11.74 -6.63 -11.73
N GLU A 41 10.77 -6.39 -10.86
CA GLU A 41 9.65 -7.31 -10.58
C GLU A 41 8.26 -6.67 -10.85
N PRO A 42 7.99 -6.13 -12.06
CA PRO A 42 6.79 -5.34 -12.32
C PRO A 42 5.48 -6.13 -12.11
N ASP A 43 5.45 -7.41 -12.44
CA ASP A 43 4.26 -8.26 -12.25
C ASP A 43 3.94 -8.48 -10.77
N LYS A 44 4.97 -8.71 -9.94
CA LYS A 44 4.81 -8.89 -8.49
C LYS A 44 4.41 -7.59 -7.81
N VAL A 45 4.99 -6.47 -8.25
CA VAL A 45 4.55 -5.12 -7.82
C VAL A 45 3.08 -4.90 -8.16
N ARG A 46 2.66 -5.21 -9.39
CA ARG A 46 1.26 -5.08 -9.83
C ARG A 46 0.32 -5.95 -8.99
N GLN A 47 0.71 -7.19 -8.72
CA GLN A 47 -0.06 -8.11 -7.89
C GLN A 47 -0.22 -7.59 -6.45
N ILE A 48 0.87 -7.17 -5.82
CA ILE A 48 0.85 -6.63 -4.44
C ILE A 48 0.04 -5.33 -4.39
N GLY A 49 0.23 -4.43 -5.35
CA GLY A 49 -0.52 -3.18 -5.45
C GLY A 49 -2.03 -3.41 -5.63
N SER A 50 -2.42 -4.35 -6.48
CA SER A 50 -3.83 -4.70 -6.70
C SER A 50 -4.46 -5.28 -5.43
N ASN A 51 -3.75 -6.15 -4.71
CA ASN A 51 -4.21 -6.66 -3.41
C ASN A 51 -4.36 -5.55 -2.37
N PHE A 52 -3.41 -4.61 -2.30
CA PHE A 52 -3.53 -3.46 -1.38
C PHE A 52 -4.79 -2.63 -1.65
N VAL A 53 -5.09 -2.32 -2.92
CA VAL A 53 -6.32 -1.61 -3.30
C VAL A 53 -7.56 -2.39 -2.88
N GLN A 54 -7.59 -3.71 -3.12
CA GLN A 54 -8.70 -4.57 -2.71
C GLN A 54 -8.92 -4.54 -1.19
N GLN A 55 -7.86 -4.71 -0.40
CA GLN A 55 -7.97 -4.72 1.07
C GLN A 55 -8.33 -3.34 1.63
N ALA A 56 -7.85 -2.24 1.03
CA ALA A 56 -8.21 -0.89 1.41
C ALA A 56 -9.70 -0.60 1.17
N ASN A 57 -10.21 -0.99 0.00
CA ASN A 57 -11.64 -0.86 -0.33
C ASN A 57 -12.52 -1.71 0.59
N ARG A 58 -12.07 -2.94 0.92
CA ARG A 58 -12.79 -3.78 1.87
C ARG A 58 -12.78 -3.18 3.28
N MET A 59 -11.65 -2.61 3.71
CA MET A 59 -11.55 -1.92 4.99
C MET A 59 -12.53 -0.74 5.08
N GLN A 60 -12.66 0.05 4.01
CA GLN A 60 -13.66 1.11 3.93
C GLN A 60 -15.08 0.58 4.14
N GLN A 61 -15.46 -0.50 3.44
CA GLN A 61 -16.78 -1.11 3.56
C GLN A 61 -17.05 -1.63 4.98
N VAL A 62 -16.12 -2.40 5.55
CA VAL A 62 -16.26 -2.97 6.90
C VAL A 62 -16.32 -1.86 7.95
N ALA A 63 -15.50 -0.82 7.82
CA ALA A 63 -15.47 0.31 8.74
C ALA A 63 -16.73 1.19 8.69
N ALA A 64 -17.56 1.08 7.65
CA ALA A 64 -18.87 1.72 7.59
C ALA A 64 -19.94 0.96 8.40
N GLY A 65 -19.77 -0.35 8.60
CA GLY A 65 -20.68 -1.19 9.37
C GLY A 65 -20.52 -1.09 10.90
N GLY A 66 -19.39 -0.58 11.39
CA GLY A 66 -19.18 -0.27 12.82
C GLY A 66 -18.87 -1.46 13.73
N ASP A 67 -18.89 -2.69 13.24
CA ASP A 67 -18.50 -3.88 14.02
C ASP A 67 -16.99 -3.88 14.29
N LYS A 68 -16.62 -3.73 15.57
CA LYS A 68 -15.23 -3.68 16.02
C LYS A 68 -14.45 -4.95 15.70
N ALA A 69 -15.06 -6.13 15.82
CA ALA A 69 -14.37 -7.39 15.58
C ALA A 69 -14.08 -7.56 14.08
N ALA A 70 -15.08 -7.26 13.23
CA ALA A 70 -14.91 -7.26 11.78
C ALA A 70 -13.85 -6.24 11.33
N ILE A 71 -13.88 -5.03 11.90
CA ILE A 71 -12.90 -3.97 11.63
C ILE A 71 -11.48 -4.43 12.01
N ALA A 72 -11.31 -5.05 13.18
CA ALA A 72 -10.00 -5.54 13.63
C ALA A 72 -9.46 -6.63 12.69
N ALA A 73 -10.29 -7.60 12.31
CA ALA A 73 -9.90 -8.66 11.37
C ALA A 73 -9.50 -8.09 10.00
N GLN A 74 -10.30 -7.18 9.44
CA GLN A 74 -9.98 -6.57 8.15
C GLN A 74 -8.75 -5.65 8.21
N PHE A 75 -8.51 -5.00 9.34
CA PHE A 75 -7.31 -4.20 9.55
C PHE A 75 -6.03 -5.06 9.53
N GLN A 76 -6.08 -6.29 10.05
CA GLN A 76 -4.95 -7.23 9.96
C GLN A 76 -4.66 -7.60 8.50
N GLU A 77 -5.67 -7.89 7.69
CA GLU A 77 -5.49 -8.19 6.26
C GLU A 77 -4.93 -7.01 5.48
N LEU A 78 -5.40 -5.79 5.77
CA LEU A 78 -4.82 -4.56 5.21
C LEU A 78 -3.36 -4.38 5.63
N GLY A 79 -3.04 -4.64 6.91
CA GLY A 79 -1.66 -4.57 7.42
C GLY A 79 -0.71 -5.55 6.71
N LYS A 80 -1.17 -6.77 6.42
CA LYS A 80 -0.42 -7.75 5.62
C LYS A 80 -0.16 -7.24 4.21
N ALA A 81 -1.11 -6.54 3.58
CA ALA A 81 -0.90 -5.96 2.26
C ALA A 81 0.17 -4.85 2.27
N CYS A 82 0.18 -3.98 3.29
CA CYS A 82 1.26 -3.00 3.49
C CYS A 82 2.62 -3.68 3.67
N LYS A 83 2.68 -4.71 4.53
CA LYS A 83 3.90 -5.45 4.83
C LYS A 83 4.46 -6.17 3.60
N ALA A 84 3.62 -6.79 2.77
CA ALA A 84 4.04 -7.49 1.56
C ALA A 84 4.83 -6.58 0.60
N CYS A 85 4.43 -5.30 0.48
CA CYS A 85 5.18 -4.33 -0.32
C CYS A 85 6.47 -3.89 0.39
N HIS A 86 6.38 -3.54 1.67
CA HIS A 86 7.53 -3.01 2.41
C HIS A 86 8.66 -4.03 2.58
N ASP A 87 8.37 -5.29 2.87
CA ASP A 87 9.38 -6.34 3.03
C ASP A 87 10.21 -6.50 1.74
N ASN A 88 9.55 -6.48 0.58
CA ASN A 88 10.20 -6.67 -0.71
C ASN A 88 10.86 -5.40 -1.25
N TYR A 89 10.23 -4.23 -1.11
CA TYR A 89 10.57 -3.05 -1.91
C TYR A 89 10.94 -1.79 -1.12
N ARG A 90 10.88 -1.84 0.22
CA ARG A 90 11.32 -0.73 1.07
C ARG A 90 12.56 -1.15 1.86
N ARG A 91 13.62 -0.33 1.84
CA ARG A 91 14.76 -0.46 2.77
C ARG A 91 14.28 -0.18 4.19
N ASP A 92 14.89 -0.79 5.20
CA ASP A 92 14.61 -0.44 6.60
C ASP A 92 15.08 0.98 6.94
N GLU A 93 14.78 1.45 8.14
CA GLU A 93 15.19 2.79 8.57
C GLU A 93 16.71 2.86 8.77
#